data_AF-D5DHL2-F1
#
_entry.id   AF-D5DHL2-F1
#
_cell.length_a   1.000
_cell.length_b   1.000
_cell.length_c   1.000
_cell.angle_alpha   90.00
_cell.angle_beta   90.00
_cell.angle_gamma   90.00
#
_symmetry.space_group_name_H-M   'P 1'
#
loop_
_entity.id
_entity.type
_entity.pdbx_description
1 polymer ?
#
loop_
_entity_poly.entity_id
_entity_poly.type
_entity_poly.pdbx_seq_one_letter_code
_entity_poly.pdbx_strand_id
1 'polypeptide(L)'
;MELSKRIEGFLTTGDTQHSGAPSKRRSSSKTQAPLTLDTVIGENHRCSQEVRAFFKEAIYPTFHFSTYIQNYFKENIGKTYRDVVKAWHEEEKRKKQPSYQKEIAPQFEYNRFIRDFFNDPKHNGKSRDDAITAWKHLKVQPGSNQYRS
;
A
#
# COMPACT_ATOMS: atom_id res chain seq x y z
N MET A 1 19.67 28.81 -0.61
CA MET A 1 21.12 28.99 -0.36
C MET A 1 21.80 27.78 0.31
N GLU A 2 21.07 26.92 1.02
CA GLU A 2 21.69 25.80 1.77
C GLU A 2 22.10 24.60 0.90
N LEU A 3 21.35 24.30 -0.17
CA LEU A 3 21.69 23.21 -1.11
C LEU A 3 23.01 23.47 -1.87
N SER A 4 23.22 24.70 -2.34
CA SER A 4 24.40 25.03 -3.16
C SER A 4 25.71 24.84 -2.39
N LYS A 5 25.77 25.26 -1.12
CA LYS A 5 26.95 25.05 -0.26
C LYS A 5 27.21 23.56 0.03
N ARG A 6 26.16 22.74 0.16
CA ARG A 6 26.29 21.30 0.37
C ARG A 6 26.81 20.58 -0.87
N ILE A 7 26.41 21.03 -2.06
CA ILE A 7 26.91 20.51 -3.35
C ILE A 7 28.38 20.87 -3.53
N GLU A 8 28.76 22.12 -3.26
CA GLU A 8 30.16 22.59 -3.37
C GLU A 8 31.11 21.84 -2.44
N GLY A 9 30.71 21.59 -1.18
CA GLY A 9 31.49 20.80 -0.23
C GLY A 9 31.69 19.35 -0.66
N PHE A 10 30.65 18.70 -1.20
CA PHE A 10 30.77 17.33 -1.72
C PHE A 10 31.71 17.24 -2.92
N LEU A 11 31.63 18.19 -3.85
CA LEU A 11 32.51 18.19 -5.04
C LEU A 11 33.98 18.45 -4.69
N THR A 12 34.25 19.18 -3.60
CA THR A 12 35.61 19.58 -3.20
C THR A 12 36.29 18.55 -2.31
N THR A 13 35.54 17.90 -1.41
CA THR A 13 36.11 17.00 -0.38
C THR A 13 35.69 15.54 -0.56
N GLY A 14 34.70 15.25 -1.41
CA GLY A 14 34.12 13.91 -1.58
C GLY A 14 33.26 13.44 -0.40
N ASP A 15 33.12 14.28 0.62
CA ASP A 15 32.51 13.92 1.90
C ASP A 15 31.03 14.30 1.91
N THR A 16 30.14 13.31 1.91
CA THR A 16 28.71 13.53 2.14
C THR A 16 28.49 13.74 3.63
N GLN A 17 28.42 15.01 4.07
CA GLN A 17 27.89 15.33 5.40
C GLN A 17 26.42 14.90 5.49
N HIS A 18 26.20 13.66 5.95
CA HIS A 18 24.93 13.22 6.48
C HIS A 18 24.68 14.00 7.77
N SER A 19 24.03 15.17 7.65
CA SER A 19 23.32 15.77 8.77
C SER A 19 22.30 14.73 9.23
N GLY A 20 22.63 13.98 10.28
CA GLY A 20 21.77 12.96 10.85
C GLY A 20 20.40 13.58 11.07
N ALA A 21 19.40 13.11 10.31
CA ALA A 21 18.04 13.58 10.49
C ALA A 21 17.69 13.45 11.97
N PRO A 22 17.04 14.44 12.60
CA PRO A 22 16.68 14.34 14.00
C PRO A 22 15.91 13.03 14.15
N SER A 23 16.48 12.11 14.94
CA SER A 23 15.84 10.84 15.26
C SER A 23 14.46 11.20 15.77
N LYS A 24 13.42 10.89 14.99
CA LYS A 24 12.04 11.09 15.41
C LYS A 24 11.91 10.29 16.68
N ARG A 25 11.90 10.98 17.82
CA ARG A 25 11.67 10.38 19.13
C ARG A 25 10.43 9.50 18.97
N ARG A 26 10.61 8.18 19.05
CA ARG A 26 9.49 7.26 19.19
C ARG A 26 8.77 7.74 20.44
N SER A 27 7.59 8.33 20.27
CA SER A 27 6.76 8.71 21.41
C SER A 27 6.58 7.44 22.21
N SER A 28 7.15 7.43 23.42
CA SER A 28 7.00 6.37 24.39
C SER A 28 5.51 6.03 24.48
N SER A 29 5.20 4.75 24.34
CA SER A 29 3.87 4.18 24.47
C SER A 29 3.22 4.74 25.73
N LYS A 30 2.31 5.71 25.56
CA LYS A 30 1.24 5.89 26.53
C LYS A 30 0.58 4.52 26.64
N THR A 31 0.45 4.00 27.84
CA THR A 31 -0.37 2.84 28.18
C THR A 31 -1.77 3.09 27.61
N GLN A 32 -1.98 2.66 26.37
CA GLN A 32 -3.29 2.71 25.75
C GLN A 32 -4.13 1.66 26.46
N ALA A 33 -5.34 2.04 26.83
CA ALA A 33 -6.32 1.08 27.34
C ALA A 33 -6.42 -0.09 26.34
N PRO A 34 -6.65 -1.32 26.82
CA PRO A 34 -6.75 -2.48 25.95
C PRO A 34 -7.79 -2.21 24.85
N LEU A 35 -7.42 -2.51 23.61
CA LEU A 35 -8.31 -2.33 22.46
C LEU A 35 -9.52 -3.25 22.61
N THR A 36 -10.70 -2.70 22.33
CA THR A 36 -11.98 -3.42 22.35
C THR A 36 -12.74 -3.17 21.05
N LEU A 37 -13.78 -3.95 20.80
CA LEU A 37 -14.65 -3.73 19.62
C LEU A 37 -15.38 -2.38 19.66
N ASP A 38 -15.53 -1.80 20.85
CA ASP A 38 -16.18 -0.50 21.05
C ASP A 38 -15.16 0.66 21.00
N THR A 39 -13.88 0.36 20.72
CA THR A 39 -12.86 1.37 20.50
C THR A 39 -13.22 2.22 19.28
N VAL A 40 -13.25 3.54 19.48
CA VAL A 40 -13.60 4.53 18.45
C VAL A 40 -12.38 4.86 17.59
N ILE A 41 -12.59 4.98 16.28
CA ILE A 41 -11.59 5.41 15.31
C ILE A 41 -11.32 6.90 15.51
N GLY A 42 -10.11 7.22 15.97
CA GLY A 42 -9.62 8.59 16.09
C GLY A 42 -9.06 9.16 14.79
N GLU A 43 -8.96 10.49 14.72
CA GLU A 43 -8.48 11.23 13.54
C GLU A 43 -7.05 10.86 13.10
N ASN A 44 -6.19 10.48 14.05
CA ASN A 44 -4.81 10.04 13.80
C ASN A 44 -4.64 8.52 13.92
N HIS A 45 -5.68 7.75 13.57
CA HIS A 45 -5.64 6.29 13.66
C HIS A 45 -4.44 5.70 12.89
N ARG A 46 -3.75 4.75 13.52
CA ARG A 46 -2.66 4.01 12.91
C ARG A 46 -3.00 2.53 12.85
N CYS A 47 -2.85 1.95 11.67
CA CYS A 47 -2.85 0.50 11.45
C CYS A 47 -1.55 -0.14 11.98
N SER A 48 -1.35 -0.10 13.30
CA SER A 48 -0.16 -0.63 13.98
C SER A 48 -0.21 -2.16 14.10
N GLN A 49 0.90 -2.78 14.50
CA GLN A 49 0.93 -4.21 14.80
C GLN A 49 0.04 -4.58 16.00
N GLU A 50 -0.12 -3.68 16.96
CA GLU A 50 -1.03 -3.86 18.11
C GLU A 50 -2.48 -3.93 17.65
N VAL A 51 -2.93 -2.97 16.83
CA VAL A 51 -4.28 -2.98 16.25
C VAL A 51 -4.47 -4.21 15.36
N ARG A 52 -3.43 -4.64 14.63
CA ARG A 52 -3.48 -5.87 13.84
C ARG A 52 -3.67 -7.12 14.71
N ALA A 53 -2.92 -7.21 15.81
CA ALA A 53 -2.99 -8.34 16.73
C ALA A 53 -4.39 -8.42 17.33
N PHE A 54 -4.93 -7.29 17.78
CA PHE A 54 -6.31 -7.18 18.23
C PHE A 54 -7.32 -7.73 17.21
N PHE A 55 -7.28 -7.27 15.95
CA PHE A 55 -8.24 -7.73 14.94
C PHE A 55 -8.06 -9.21 14.55
N LYS A 56 -6.84 -9.72 14.62
CA LYS A 56 -6.58 -11.15 14.39
C LYS A 56 -7.18 -12.03 15.46
N GLU A 57 -7.09 -11.59 16.72
CA GLU A 57 -7.66 -12.28 17.87
C GLU A 57 -9.18 -12.14 17.93
N ALA A 58 -9.68 -10.91 17.72
CA ALA A 58 -11.10 -10.59 17.88
C ALA A 58 -11.99 -11.09 16.72
N ILE A 59 -11.44 -11.34 15.53
CA ILE A 59 -12.23 -11.70 14.34
C ILE A 59 -11.72 -12.97 13.69
N TYR A 60 -10.48 -12.95 13.18
CA TYR A 60 -9.97 -14.01 12.31
C TYR A 60 -8.45 -13.97 12.15
N PRO A 61 -7.75 -15.13 12.23
CA PRO A 61 -6.29 -15.19 12.07
C PRO A 61 -5.75 -14.63 10.74
N THR A 62 -6.58 -14.67 9.68
CA THR A 62 -6.24 -14.20 8.33
C THR A 62 -6.47 -12.70 8.13
N PHE A 63 -6.90 -11.96 9.17
CA PHE A 63 -7.12 -10.53 9.08
C PHE A 63 -5.87 -9.79 8.55
N HIS A 64 -6.13 -8.88 7.60
CA HIS A 64 -5.12 -7.99 7.04
C HIS A 64 -5.74 -6.62 6.72
N PHE A 65 -4.94 -5.57 6.84
CA PHE A 65 -5.33 -4.22 6.42
C PHE A 65 -5.24 -4.09 4.90
N SER A 66 -6.34 -4.33 4.20
CA SER A 66 -6.47 -3.99 2.78
C SER A 66 -6.46 -2.47 2.58
N THR A 67 -6.22 -2.01 1.34
CA THR A 67 -6.36 -0.59 0.98
C THR A 67 -7.75 -0.06 1.33
N TYR A 68 -8.79 -0.87 1.12
CA TYR A 68 -10.17 -0.52 1.47
C TYR A 68 -10.32 -0.26 2.97
N ILE A 69 -9.85 -1.17 3.83
CA ILE A 69 -9.95 -1.01 5.29
C ILE A 69 -9.09 0.16 5.79
N GLN A 70 -7.91 0.37 5.21
CA GLN A 70 -7.09 1.53 5.54
C GLN A 70 -7.78 2.85 5.19
N ASN A 71 -8.49 2.92 4.05
CA ASN A 71 -9.31 4.07 3.69
C ASN A 71 -10.53 4.20 4.59
N TYR A 72 -11.16 3.07 4.96
CA TYR A 72 -12.28 3.05 5.90
C TYR A 72 -11.92 3.74 7.21
N PHE A 73 -10.75 3.46 7.79
CA PHE A 73 -10.27 4.15 8.99
C PHE A 73 -10.16 5.67 8.82
N LYS A 74 -9.72 6.15 7.65
CA LYS A 74 -9.55 7.58 7.39
C LYS A 74 -10.87 8.30 7.18
N GLU A 75 -11.81 7.65 6.50
CA GLU A 75 -13.09 8.24 6.10
C GLU A 75 -14.16 8.14 7.20
N ASN A 76 -13.98 7.24 8.18
CA ASN A 76 -14.99 6.91 9.18
C ASN A 76 -14.53 7.21 10.61
N ILE A 77 -13.97 8.40 10.82
CA ILE A 77 -13.65 8.91 12.17
C ILE A 77 -14.94 8.93 13.02
N GLY A 78 -14.85 8.46 14.27
CA GLY A 78 -16.01 8.36 15.16
C GLY A 78 -16.77 7.02 15.09
N LYS A 79 -16.54 6.18 14.07
CA LYS A 79 -17.04 4.80 14.07
C LYS A 79 -16.23 3.90 15.00
N THR A 80 -16.76 2.73 15.30
CA THR A 80 -16.12 1.76 16.21
C THR A 80 -15.38 0.67 15.45
N TYR A 81 -14.50 -0.06 16.15
CA TYR A 81 -13.84 -1.24 15.58
C TYR A 81 -14.83 -2.33 15.15
N ARG A 82 -16.00 -2.42 15.78
CA ARG A 82 -17.11 -3.28 15.34
C ARG A 82 -17.57 -2.95 13.91
N ASP A 83 -17.61 -1.67 13.56
CA ASP A 83 -17.96 -1.23 12.20
C ASP A 83 -16.87 -1.62 11.19
N VAL A 84 -15.61 -1.57 11.60
CA VAL A 84 -14.47 -2.03 10.78
C VAL A 84 -14.54 -3.53 10.53
N VAL A 85 -14.89 -4.32 11.56
CA VAL A 85 -15.10 -5.77 11.44
C VAL A 85 -16.17 -6.06 10.38
N LYS A 86 -17.30 -5.35 10.45
CA LYS A 86 -18.40 -5.47 9.50
C LYS A 86 -17.94 -5.12 8.07
N ALA A 87 -17.25 -3.98 7.92
CA ALA A 87 -16.71 -3.54 6.63
C ALA A 87 -15.71 -4.55 6.04
N TRP A 88 -14.91 -5.20 6.88
CA TRP A 88 -13.98 -6.25 6.46
C TRP A 88 -14.73 -7.48 5.94
N HIS A 89 -15.76 -7.95 6.64
CA HIS A 89 -16.58 -9.07 6.16
C HIS A 89 -17.31 -8.75 4.84
N GLU A 90 -17.79 -7.52 4.68
CA GLU A 90 -18.38 -7.05 3.42
C GLU A 90 -17.35 -7.04 2.29
N GLU A 91 -16.12 -6.60 2.56
CA GLU A 91 -15.02 -6.68 1.61
C GLU A 91 -14.72 -8.13 1.19
N GLU A 92 -14.62 -9.05 2.15
CA GLU A 92 -14.34 -10.46 1.88
C GLU A 92 -15.46 -11.11 1.06
N LYS A 93 -16.72 -10.77 1.33
CA LYS A 93 -17.86 -11.23 0.51
C LYS A 93 -17.77 -10.68 -0.91
N ARG A 94 -17.45 -9.39 -1.07
CA ARG A 94 -17.28 -8.75 -2.38
C ARG A 94 -16.15 -9.37 -3.17
N LYS A 95 -15.01 -9.68 -2.52
CA LYS A 95 -13.85 -10.33 -3.17
C LYS A 95 -14.15 -11.71 -3.73
N LYS A 96 -15.14 -12.43 -3.17
CA LYS A 96 -15.56 -13.76 -3.63
C LYS A 96 -16.47 -13.72 -4.86
N GLN A 97 -16.98 -12.55 -5.25
CA GLN A 97 -17.85 -12.43 -6.41
C GLN A 97 -17.04 -12.64 -7.71
N PRO A 98 -17.53 -13.42 -8.69
CA PRO A 98 -16.82 -13.64 -9.97
C PRO A 98 -16.57 -12.35 -10.75
N SER A 99 -17.44 -11.35 -10.59
CA SER A 99 -17.32 -10.03 -11.22
C SER A 99 -16.33 -9.10 -10.52
N TYR A 100 -15.81 -9.50 -9.35
CA TYR A 100 -14.88 -8.65 -8.62
C TYR A 100 -13.52 -8.64 -9.30
N GLN A 101 -13.17 -7.49 -9.86
CA GLN A 101 -11.83 -7.20 -10.31
C GLN A 101 -11.22 -6.11 -9.42
N LYS A 102 -10.07 -6.42 -8.83
CA LYS A 102 -9.35 -5.43 -8.03
C LYS A 102 -8.82 -4.33 -8.95
N GLU A 103 -9.19 -3.08 -8.69
CA GLU A 103 -8.59 -1.95 -9.38
C GLU A 103 -7.10 -1.84 -9.01
N ILE A 104 -6.26 -1.66 -10.02
CA ILE A 104 -4.83 -1.42 -9.85
C ILE A 104 -4.61 0.06 -10.19
N ALA A 105 -4.21 0.85 -9.19
CA ALA A 105 -4.06 2.29 -9.35
C ALA A 105 -3.02 2.66 -10.43
N PRO A 106 -3.13 3.83 -11.07
CA PRO A 106 -2.32 4.21 -12.24
C PRO A 106 -0.82 4.14 -12.03
N GLN A 107 -0.33 4.42 -10.82
CA GLN A 107 1.09 4.38 -10.49
C GLN A 107 1.71 2.97 -10.55
N PHE A 108 0.89 1.91 -10.53
CA PHE A 108 1.36 0.53 -10.59
C PHE A 108 1.39 0.00 -12.04
N GLU A 109 2.05 0.74 -12.92
CA GLU A 109 2.07 0.48 -14.37
C GLU A 109 2.48 -0.96 -14.70
N TYR A 110 3.55 -1.48 -14.08
CA TYR A 110 3.98 -2.86 -14.26
C TYR A 110 2.87 -3.86 -13.96
N ASN A 111 2.19 -3.72 -12.83
CA ASN A 111 1.13 -4.65 -12.43
C ASN A 111 -0.08 -4.56 -13.36
N ARG A 112 -0.41 -3.36 -13.86
CA ARG A 112 -1.45 -3.16 -14.88
C ARG A 112 -1.06 -3.86 -16.17
N PHE A 113 0.14 -3.59 -16.68
CA PHE A 113 0.65 -4.19 -17.91
C PHE A 113 0.62 -5.72 -17.85
N ILE A 114 1.15 -6.32 -16.78
CA ILE A 114 1.18 -7.79 -16.64
C ILE A 114 -0.23 -8.37 -16.62
N ARG A 115 -1.16 -7.74 -15.89
CA ARG A 115 -2.55 -8.19 -15.86
C ARG A 115 -3.20 -8.10 -17.24
N ASP A 116 -3.03 -6.97 -17.92
CA ASP A 116 -3.64 -6.72 -19.22
C ASP A 116 -3.05 -7.65 -20.30
N PHE A 117 -1.73 -7.92 -20.24
CA PHE A 117 -1.05 -8.90 -21.08
C PHE A 117 -1.67 -10.30 -20.96
N PHE A 118 -1.96 -10.77 -19.75
CA PHE A 118 -2.56 -12.10 -19.56
C PHE A 118 -4.08 -12.14 -19.76
N ASN A 119 -4.75 -10.99 -19.70
CA ASN A 119 -6.17 -10.89 -20.06
C ASN A 119 -6.40 -10.90 -21.56
N ASP A 120 -5.36 -10.68 -22.37
CA ASP A 120 -5.44 -10.75 -23.83
C ASP A 120 -5.44 -12.21 -24.30
N PRO A 121 -6.51 -12.68 -24.99
CA PRO A 121 -6.55 -14.03 -25.54
C PRO A 121 -5.38 -14.36 -26.49
N LYS A 122 -4.76 -13.36 -27.13
CA LYS A 122 -3.56 -13.51 -27.97
C LYS A 122 -2.33 -13.99 -27.21
N HIS A 123 -2.35 -13.93 -25.89
CA HIS A 123 -1.24 -14.32 -25.03
C HIS A 123 -1.54 -15.58 -24.20
N ASN A 124 -2.62 -16.29 -24.52
CA ASN A 124 -2.92 -17.60 -23.94
C ASN A 124 -1.73 -18.57 -24.15
N GLY A 125 -1.25 -19.15 -23.05
CA GLY A 125 -0.11 -20.07 -23.05
C GLY A 125 1.27 -19.40 -22.98
N LYS A 126 1.36 -18.06 -23.01
CA LYS A 126 2.63 -17.36 -22.77
C LYS A 126 3.06 -17.45 -21.32
N SER A 127 4.37 -17.42 -21.11
CA SER A 127 4.98 -17.47 -19.79
C SER A 127 5.03 -16.10 -19.12
N ARG A 128 5.30 -16.10 -17.81
CA ARG A 128 5.60 -14.88 -17.06
C ARG A 128 6.83 -14.15 -17.61
N ASP A 129 7.82 -14.88 -18.11
CA ASP A 129 9.05 -14.31 -18.65
C ASP A 129 8.80 -13.58 -19.98
N ASP A 130 7.84 -14.07 -20.78
CA ASP A 130 7.40 -13.37 -21.99
C ASP A 130 6.76 -12.02 -21.66
N ALA A 131 5.89 -12.00 -20.65
CA ALA A 131 5.25 -10.76 -20.18
C ALA A 131 6.29 -9.76 -19.65
N ILE A 132 7.28 -10.23 -18.89
CA ILE A 132 8.38 -9.39 -18.38
C ILE A 132 9.24 -8.84 -19.52
N THR A 133 9.51 -9.66 -20.53
CA THR A 133 10.28 -9.25 -21.72
C THR A 133 9.53 -8.18 -22.51
N ALA A 134 8.23 -8.37 -22.73
CA ALA A 134 7.37 -7.38 -23.37
C ALA A 134 7.31 -6.06 -22.58
N TRP A 135 7.21 -6.13 -21.25
CA TRP A 135 7.26 -4.95 -20.38
C TRP A 135 8.58 -4.19 -20.50
N LYS A 136 9.72 -4.90 -20.45
CA LYS A 136 11.05 -4.30 -20.60
C LYS A 136 11.20 -3.57 -21.94
N HIS A 137 10.67 -4.16 -23.01
CA HIS A 137 10.68 -3.54 -24.33
C HIS A 137 9.80 -2.29 -24.37
N LEU A 138 8.57 -2.35 -23.85
CA LEU A 138 7.64 -1.22 -23.82
C LEU A 138 8.21 -0.03 -23.02
N LYS A 139 8.82 -0.30 -21.86
CA LYS A 139 9.31 0.73 -20.93
C LYS A 139 10.40 1.64 -21.51
N VAL A 140 11.12 1.18 -22.53
CA VAL A 140 12.20 1.95 -23.18
C VAL A 140 11.63 2.85 -24.29
N GLN A 141 10.43 2.57 -24.78
CA GLN A 141 9.81 3.35 -25.85
C GLN A 141 9.25 4.67 -25.33
N PRO A 142 9.33 5.75 -26.14
CA PRO A 142 8.71 7.01 -25.77
C PRO A 142 7.18 6.89 -25.79
N GLY A 143 6.53 7.39 -24.73
CA GLY A 143 5.07 7.43 -24.63
C GLY A 143 4.54 6.77 -23.37
N SER A 144 3.27 6.38 -23.41
CA SER A 144 2.61 5.74 -22.26
C SER A 144 2.94 4.25 -22.19
N ASN A 145 3.32 3.78 -21.00
CA ASN A 145 3.64 2.37 -20.71
C ASN A 145 2.38 1.49 -20.53
N GLN A 146 1.24 1.88 -21.12
CA GLN A 146 0.03 1.06 -21.08
C GLN A 146 0.16 -0.10 -22.07
N TYR A 147 -0.35 -1.28 -21.70
CA TYR A 147 -0.44 -2.40 -22.61
C TYR A 147 -1.28 -2.02 -23.85
N ARG A 148 -0.81 -2.43 -25.04
CA ARG A 148 -1.50 -2.28 -26.32
C ARG A 148 -1.54 -3.66 -27.00
N SER A 149 -2.74 -4.12 -27.35
CA SER A 149 -3.02 -5.41 -28.01
C SER A 149 -2.63 -5.41 -29.48
#